data_AF-A0A8T4ZMN8-F1
#
_entry.id   AF-A0A8T4ZMN8-F1
#
_cell.length_a   1.000
_cell.length_b   1.000
_cell.length_c   1.000
_cell.angle_alpha   90.00
_cell.angle_beta   90.00
_cell.angle_gamma   90.00
#
_symmetry.space_group_name_H-M   'P 1'
#
loop_
_entity.id
_entity.type
_entity.pdbx_description
1 polymer ?
#
loop_
_entity_poly.entity_id
_entity_poly.type
_entity_poly.pdbx_seq_one_letter_code
_entity_poly.pdbx_strand_id
1 'polypeptide(L)'
;MEVVEKVGACMVWGGALDLAPADDLFIRVEYPLSIDPLLLPSIISKKKAIGSTHVVIDIPMGGEAKIKTIEQANQLSMDFIELGSRLGINIECAITEGEQPIGYAVGPALEAKEALEALMGNGPSDLIEKAITLASILFEMIGEENPREKASKILKSGDAEKKLREIIEAQGGDPEIQPEDIRLGSNWNDIESREEGRVLWMNCGS
;
A
#
# COMPACT_ATOMS: atom_id res chain seq x y z
N MET A 1 8.43 17.96 -6.03
CA MET A 1 9.39 17.84 -4.91
C MET A 1 9.05 18.79 -3.76
N GLU A 2 8.56 20.01 -4.02
CA GLU A 2 8.20 21.00 -2.98
C GLU A 2 7.36 20.46 -1.80
N VAL A 3 6.33 19.64 -2.05
CA VAL A 3 5.53 19.00 -0.99
C VAL A 3 6.37 18.11 -0.08
N VAL A 4 7.27 17.31 -0.66
CA VAL A 4 8.15 16.40 0.10
C VAL A 4 9.16 17.21 0.92
N GLU A 5 9.71 18.28 0.37
CA GLU A 5 10.63 19.16 1.10
C GLU A 5 9.97 19.86 2.28
N LYS A 6 8.68 20.23 2.15
CA LYS A 6 7.92 20.92 3.19
C LYS A 6 7.40 19.96 4.28
N VAL A 7 6.83 18.82 3.90
CA VAL A 7 6.09 17.93 4.81
C VAL A 7 6.88 16.68 5.22
N GLY A 8 7.87 16.30 4.41
CA GLY A 8 8.64 15.06 4.55
C GLY A 8 7.96 13.83 3.94
N ALA A 9 6.78 13.98 3.32
CA ALA A 9 6.00 12.90 2.72
C ALA A 9 5.04 13.44 1.64
N CYS A 10 4.61 12.57 0.72
CA CYS A 10 3.56 12.87 -0.25
C CYS A 10 2.87 11.59 -0.73
N MET A 11 1.62 11.72 -1.20
CA MET A 11 0.90 10.65 -1.91
C MET A 11 0.48 11.17 -3.29
N VAL A 12 1.12 10.70 -4.35
CA VAL A 12 0.97 11.28 -5.69
C VAL A 12 0.72 10.20 -6.73
N TRP A 13 -0.06 10.53 -7.75
CA TRP A 13 -0.27 9.63 -8.87
C TRP A 13 0.98 9.62 -9.76
N GLY A 14 1.63 8.46 -9.84
CA GLY A 14 2.92 8.30 -10.54
C GLY A 14 2.88 8.58 -12.04
N GLY A 15 1.72 8.47 -12.70
CA GLY A 15 1.58 8.75 -14.14
C GLY A 15 1.63 10.25 -14.50
N ALA A 16 1.42 11.14 -13.54
CA ALA A 16 1.52 12.59 -13.75
C ALA A 16 2.97 13.11 -13.59
N LEU A 17 3.86 12.27 -13.08
CA LEU A 17 5.27 12.58 -12.90
C LEU A 17 6.01 11.88 -14.05
N ASP A 18 6.57 12.65 -14.98
CA ASP A 18 7.36 12.17 -16.13
C ASP A 18 8.69 11.53 -15.67
N LEU A 19 8.61 10.49 -14.85
CA LEU A 19 9.72 9.89 -14.10
C LEU A 19 10.36 8.73 -14.87
N ALA A 20 9.67 8.18 -15.87
CA ALA A 20 10.18 7.14 -16.76
C ALA A 20 9.36 7.07 -18.07
N PRO A 21 9.52 8.02 -19.01
CA PRO A 21 8.74 8.09 -20.26
C PRO A 21 8.88 6.87 -21.17
N ALA A 22 9.87 5.99 -20.93
CA ALA A 22 10.01 4.74 -21.66
C ALA A 22 8.98 3.68 -21.24
N ASP A 23 8.51 3.68 -19.99
CA ASP A 23 7.64 2.63 -19.44
C ASP A 23 6.24 2.64 -20.08
N ASP A 24 5.72 3.82 -20.40
CA ASP A 24 4.37 3.98 -20.97
C ASP A 24 4.24 3.38 -22.38
N LEU A 25 5.37 3.23 -23.10
CA LEU A 25 5.38 2.67 -24.46
C LEU A 25 5.41 1.12 -24.47
N PHE A 26 5.86 0.47 -23.39
CA PHE A 26 6.11 -0.97 -23.36
C PHE A 26 4.94 -1.83 -22.87
N ILE A 27 3.88 -1.24 -22.31
CA ILE A 27 2.66 -1.93 -21.82
C ILE A 27 1.90 -2.67 -22.95
N ARG A 28 2.30 -2.54 -24.22
CA ARG A 28 1.56 -3.04 -25.39
C ARG A 28 1.94 -4.43 -25.94
N VAL A 29 2.86 -5.17 -25.32
CA VAL A 29 3.27 -6.50 -25.83
C VAL A 29 3.37 -7.52 -24.69
N GLU A 30 2.29 -8.28 -24.48
CA GLU A 30 2.10 -9.19 -23.35
C GLU A 30 2.06 -10.67 -23.79
N TYR A 31 2.82 -11.56 -23.13
CA TYR A 31 2.77 -13.04 -23.23
C TYR A 31 3.34 -13.67 -21.91
N PRO A 32 3.16 -14.97 -21.61
CA PRO A 32 2.48 -15.48 -20.43
C PRO A 32 3.50 -16.09 -19.45
N LEU A 33 4.12 -15.24 -18.65
CA LEU A 33 4.64 -15.62 -17.35
C LEU A 33 4.01 -14.60 -16.39
N SER A 34 3.26 -15.07 -15.41
CA SER A 34 2.31 -14.29 -14.61
C SER A 34 2.92 -13.19 -13.73
N ILE A 35 4.18 -12.81 -13.97
CA ILE A 35 4.89 -11.67 -13.42
C ILE A 35 5.61 -11.01 -14.60
N ASP A 36 5.23 -9.77 -14.91
CA ASP A 36 5.79 -8.99 -16.00
C ASP A 36 7.30 -8.71 -15.75
N PRO A 37 8.21 -9.19 -16.62
CA PRO A 37 9.65 -8.99 -16.44
C PRO A 37 10.09 -7.51 -16.54
N LEU A 38 9.25 -6.63 -17.07
CA LEU A 38 9.49 -5.19 -17.14
C LEU A 38 8.85 -4.41 -15.98
N LEU A 39 7.92 -5.02 -15.25
CA LEU A 39 7.29 -4.43 -14.07
C LEU A 39 8.31 -4.13 -12.97
N LEU A 40 9.24 -5.06 -12.75
CA LEU A 40 10.29 -4.93 -11.73
C LEU A 40 11.23 -3.74 -12.05
N PRO A 41 11.87 -3.67 -13.24
CA PRO A 41 12.61 -2.48 -13.67
C PRO A 41 11.80 -1.19 -13.61
N SER A 42 10.54 -1.18 -14.04
CA SER A 42 9.68 0.03 -14.06
C SER A 42 9.37 0.54 -12.66
N ILE A 43 9.02 -0.35 -11.73
CA ILE A 43 8.76 0.03 -10.35
C ILE A 43 10.02 0.63 -9.74
N ILE A 44 11.16 -0.06 -9.85
CA ILE A 44 12.39 0.33 -9.16
C ILE A 44 13.04 1.56 -9.82
N SER A 45 12.97 1.71 -11.15
CA SER A 45 13.48 2.88 -11.87
C SER A 45 12.80 4.17 -11.40
N LYS A 46 11.47 4.14 -11.22
CA LYS A 46 10.69 5.26 -10.69
C LYS A 46 11.08 5.58 -9.24
N LYS A 47 11.28 4.56 -8.39
CA LYS A 47 11.75 4.78 -7.02
C LYS A 47 13.16 5.38 -6.97
N LYS A 48 14.07 4.93 -7.86
CA LYS A 48 15.40 5.52 -8.00
C LYS A 48 15.35 6.96 -8.48
N ALA A 49 14.50 7.27 -9.46
CA ALA A 49 14.34 8.61 -10.01
C ALA A 49 13.87 9.62 -8.96
N ILE A 50 13.05 9.17 -8.00
CA ILE A 50 12.59 10.00 -6.86
C ILE A 50 13.64 10.03 -5.72
N GLY A 51 14.73 9.29 -5.82
CA GLY A 51 15.83 9.28 -4.85
C GLY A 51 15.61 8.38 -3.63
N SER A 52 14.71 7.38 -3.73
CA SER A 52 14.48 6.44 -2.63
C SER A 52 15.72 5.63 -2.31
N THR A 53 16.10 5.58 -1.04
CA THR A 53 17.22 4.78 -0.51
C THR A 53 16.77 3.44 0.06
N HIS A 54 15.55 3.40 0.62
CA HIS A 54 14.92 2.24 1.24
C HIS A 54 13.52 2.06 0.66
N VAL A 55 13.14 0.83 0.33
CA VAL A 55 11.83 0.49 -0.23
C VAL A 55 11.32 -0.80 0.41
N VAL A 56 10.07 -0.78 0.88
CA VAL A 56 9.35 -2.01 1.26
C VAL A 56 8.38 -2.38 0.15
N ILE A 57 8.40 -3.65 -0.24
CA ILE A 57 7.48 -4.23 -1.23
C ILE A 57 6.50 -5.15 -0.51
N ASP A 58 5.22 -4.84 -0.62
CA ASP A 58 4.13 -5.70 -0.17
C ASP A 58 3.80 -6.73 -1.27
N ILE A 59 3.84 -8.02 -0.94
CA ILE A 59 3.56 -9.13 -1.85
C ILE A 59 2.36 -9.92 -1.30
N PRO A 60 1.12 -9.56 -1.69
CA PRO A 60 -0.07 -10.33 -1.33
C PRO A 60 -0.02 -11.72 -1.97
N MET A 61 -0.17 -12.75 -1.13
CA MET A 61 -0.19 -14.15 -1.52
C MET A 61 -1.51 -14.79 -1.10
N GLY A 62 -2.17 -15.47 -2.04
CA GLY A 62 -3.45 -16.14 -1.79
C GLY A 62 -4.00 -16.79 -3.06
N GLY A 63 -5.02 -17.64 -2.91
CA GLY A 63 -5.59 -18.40 -4.03
C GLY A 63 -6.09 -17.52 -5.20
N GLU A 64 -6.58 -16.32 -4.88
CA GLU A 64 -7.08 -15.33 -5.84
C GLU A 64 -6.11 -14.15 -6.07
N ALA A 65 -5.01 -14.10 -5.33
CA ALA A 65 -3.96 -13.11 -5.58
C ALA A 65 -3.16 -13.48 -6.84
N LYS A 66 -2.42 -12.49 -7.37
CA LYS A 66 -1.48 -12.72 -8.48
C LYS A 66 -0.42 -13.75 -8.12
N ILE A 67 0.01 -13.75 -6.87
CA ILE A 67 0.99 -14.70 -6.31
C ILE A 67 0.24 -15.75 -5.51
N LYS A 68 0.33 -17.01 -5.94
CA LYS A 68 -0.49 -18.10 -5.39
C LYS A 68 0.25 -18.98 -4.41
N THR A 69 1.58 -19.04 -4.52
CA THR A 69 2.40 -19.91 -3.68
C THR A 69 3.55 -19.17 -3.03
N ILE A 70 4.01 -19.70 -1.91
CA ILE A 70 5.14 -19.13 -1.17
C ILE A 70 6.43 -19.17 -1.98
N GLU A 71 6.61 -20.19 -2.85
CA GLU A 71 7.76 -20.30 -3.74
C GLU A 71 7.78 -19.16 -4.77
N GLN A 72 6.61 -18.82 -5.33
CA GLN A 72 6.49 -17.67 -6.25
C GLN A 72 6.80 -16.36 -5.54
N ALA A 73 6.26 -16.17 -4.32
CA ALA A 73 6.52 -14.98 -3.51
C ALA A 73 8.01 -14.83 -3.16
N ASN A 74 8.66 -15.92 -2.77
CA ASN A 74 10.09 -15.95 -2.45
C ASN A 74 10.95 -15.64 -3.67
N GLN A 75 10.66 -16.24 -4.82
CA GLN A 75 11.39 -15.94 -6.05
C GLN A 75 11.26 -14.47 -6.42
N LEU A 76 10.05 -13.92 -6.40
CA LEU A 76 9.81 -12.51 -6.68
C LEU A 76 10.55 -11.59 -5.70
N SER A 77 10.57 -11.95 -4.42
CA SER A 77 11.30 -11.20 -3.38
C SER A 77 12.80 -11.18 -3.66
N MET A 78 13.39 -12.32 -4.06
CA MET A 78 14.80 -12.40 -4.43
C MET A 78 15.11 -11.50 -5.63
N ASP A 79 14.24 -11.50 -6.65
CA ASP A 79 14.43 -10.67 -7.85
C ASP A 79 14.40 -9.16 -7.50
N PHE A 80 13.48 -8.73 -6.62
CA PHE A 80 13.43 -7.36 -6.11
C PHE A 80 14.71 -6.98 -5.34
N ILE A 81 15.15 -7.83 -4.41
CA ILE A 81 16.33 -7.57 -3.57
C ILE A 81 17.59 -7.50 -4.44
N GLU A 82 17.76 -8.42 -5.40
CA GLU A 82 18.90 -8.44 -6.31
C GLU A 82 18.93 -7.18 -7.18
N LEU A 83 17.79 -6.78 -7.75
CA LEU A 83 17.71 -5.58 -8.57
C LEU A 83 17.94 -4.31 -7.75
N GLY A 84 17.39 -4.23 -6.53
CA GLY A 84 17.63 -3.15 -5.58
C GLY A 84 19.12 -2.98 -5.26
N SER A 85 19.80 -4.08 -4.93
CA SER A 85 21.24 -4.10 -4.66
C SER A 85 22.06 -3.56 -5.84
N ARG A 86 21.74 -3.99 -7.07
CA ARG A 86 22.40 -3.49 -8.30
C ARG A 86 22.18 -1.99 -8.53
N LEU A 87 21.07 -1.44 -8.06
CA LEU A 87 20.71 -0.03 -8.19
C LEU A 87 21.06 0.81 -6.95
N GLY A 88 21.65 0.20 -5.93
CA GLY A 88 21.99 0.85 -4.66
C GLY A 88 20.75 1.34 -3.91
N ILE A 89 19.69 0.54 -3.89
CA ILE A 89 18.48 0.74 -3.08
C ILE A 89 18.36 -0.47 -2.15
N ASN A 90 18.18 -0.22 -0.85
CA ASN A 90 17.88 -1.27 0.10
C ASN A 90 16.40 -1.65 -0.03
N ILE A 91 16.11 -2.91 -0.34
CA ILE A 91 14.74 -3.39 -0.56
C ILE A 91 14.45 -4.53 0.40
N GLU A 92 13.32 -4.45 1.10
CA GLU A 92 12.77 -5.53 1.90
C GLU A 92 11.38 -5.91 1.38
N CYS A 93 11.06 -7.20 1.37
CA CYS A 93 9.77 -7.70 0.87
C CYS A 93 8.96 -8.31 2.00
N ALA A 94 7.70 -7.89 2.12
CA ALA A 94 6.73 -8.44 3.06
C ALA A 94 5.76 -9.34 2.31
N ILE A 95 5.79 -10.64 2.58
CA ILE A 95 4.80 -11.59 2.06
C ILE A 95 3.58 -11.54 2.98
N THR A 96 2.43 -11.08 2.46
CA THR A 96 1.22 -10.88 3.26
C THR A 96 0.08 -11.76 2.77
N GLU A 97 -0.88 -12.04 3.65
CA GLU A 97 -2.10 -12.75 3.29
C GLU A 97 -2.93 -11.95 2.28
N GLY A 98 -3.33 -12.61 1.20
CA GLY A 98 -4.16 -12.07 0.12
C GLY A 98 -5.34 -12.98 -0.22
N GLU A 99 -5.82 -13.76 0.75
CA GLU A 99 -6.99 -14.64 0.59
C GLU A 99 -8.32 -13.91 0.81
N GLN A 100 -8.30 -12.75 1.48
CA GLN A 100 -9.48 -11.94 1.80
C GLN A 100 -9.18 -10.46 1.53
N PRO A 101 -10.20 -9.63 1.23
CA PRO A 101 -10.02 -8.19 1.18
C PRO A 101 -9.53 -7.68 2.53
N ILE A 102 -8.64 -6.71 2.51
CA ILE A 102 -8.17 -6.04 3.73
C ILE A 102 -9.20 -4.99 4.11
N GLY A 103 -9.60 -4.98 5.38
CA GLY A 103 -10.62 -4.09 5.90
C GLY A 103 -12.04 -4.47 5.46
N TYR A 104 -12.95 -3.51 5.54
CA TYR A 104 -14.37 -3.67 5.22
C TYR A 104 -14.79 -2.88 3.98
N ALA A 105 -13.91 -2.01 3.47
CA ALA A 105 -14.20 -1.13 2.36
C ALA A 105 -13.51 -1.59 1.05
N VAL A 106 -14.26 -1.53 -0.05
CA VAL A 106 -13.71 -1.69 -1.41
C VAL A 106 -14.21 -0.55 -2.29
N GLY A 107 -13.28 0.12 -2.96
CA GLY A 107 -13.53 1.24 -3.87
C GLY A 107 -13.00 2.57 -3.32
N PRO A 108 -12.58 3.52 -4.19
CA PRO A 108 -11.71 4.63 -3.78
C PRO A 108 -12.25 5.51 -2.65
N ALA A 109 -13.55 5.85 -2.67
CA ALA A 109 -14.15 6.70 -1.64
C ALA A 109 -14.36 5.96 -0.31
N LEU A 110 -14.74 4.68 -0.38
CA LEU A 110 -14.92 3.85 0.82
C LEU A 110 -13.57 3.54 1.47
N GLU A 111 -12.56 3.19 0.68
CA GLU A 111 -11.19 2.93 1.16
C GLU A 111 -10.55 4.19 1.76
N ALA A 112 -10.73 5.36 1.13
CA ALA A 112 -10.24 6.62 1.68
C ALA A 112 -10.88 6.94 3.03
N LYS A 113 -12.19 6.67 3.17
CA LYS A 113 -12.92 6.84 4.42
C LYS A 113 -12.37 5.90 5.50
N GLU A 114 -12.27 4.61 5.20
CA GLU A 114 -11.77 3.60 6.15
C GLU A 114 -10.32 3.86 6.57
N ALA A 115 -9.47 4.31 5.64
CA ALA A 115 -8.08 4.67 5.94
C ALA A 115 -7.98 5.88 6.89
N LEU A 116 -8.83 6.89 6.71
CA LEU A 116 -8.89 8.04 7.62
C LEU A 116 -9.44 7.62 9.00
N GLU A 117 -10.50 6.81 9.04
CA GLU A 117 -11.04 6.24 10.28
C GLU A 117 -9.98 5.42 11.03
N ALA A 118 -9.17 4.63 10.32
CA ALA A 118 -8.08 3.85 10.89
C ALA A 118 -6.99 4.72 11.53
N LEU A 119 -6.61 5.82 10.87
CA LEU A 119 -5.66 6.78 11.42
C LEU A 119 -6.20 7.53 12.64
N MET A 120 -7.51 7.73 12.72
CA MET A 120 -8.23 8.27 13.88
C MET A 120 -8.48 7.23 14.99
N GLY A 121 -8.00 5.99 14.82
CA GLY A 121 -8.07 4.91 15.81
C GLY A 121 -9.31 4.02 15.73
N ASN A 122 -10.15 4.16 14.71
CA ASN A 122 -11.42 3.44 14.54
C ASN A 122 -11.42 2.50 13.31
N GLY A 123 -10.27 1.93 12.96
CA GLY A 123 -10.11 1.10 11.76
C GLY A 123 -10.25 -0.41 12.01
N PRO A 124 -10.43 -1.20 10.94
CA PRO A 124 -10.33 -2.65 10.98
C PRO A 124 -8.97 -3.12 11.52
N SER A 125 -8.98 -4.16 12.36
CA SER A 125 -7.77 -4.64 13.02
C SER A 125 -6.73 -5.19 12.04
N ASP A 126 -7.18 -5.86 10.98
CA ASP A 126 -6.33 -6.42 9.93
C ASP A 126 -5.62 -5.32 9.12
N LEU A 127 -6.33 -4.25 8.77
CA LEU A 127 -5.75 -3.06 8.12
C LEU A 127 -4.68 -2.42 9.02
N ILE A 128 -5.00 -2.21 10.29
CA ILE A 128 -4.07 -1.62 11.27
C ILE A 128 -2.82 -2.50 11.45
N GLU A 129 -3.01 -3.80 11.61
CA GLU A 129 -1.92 -4.77 11.79
C GLU A 129 -1.00 -4.83 10.58
N LYS A 130 -1.55 -4.84 9.36
CA LYS A 130 -0.77 -4.79 8.13
C LYS A 130 0.01 -3.47 8.01
N ALA A 131 -0.65 -2.33 8.24
CA ALA A 131 -0.01 -1.01 8.20
C ALA A 131 1.15 -0.90 9.21
N ILE A 132 0.94 -1.36 10.45
CA ILE A 132 1.99 -1.41 11.48
C ILE A 132 3.13 -2.32 11.03
N THR A 133 2.84 -3.48 10.45
CA THR A 133 3.86 -4.43 9.99
C THR A 133 4.75 -3.81 8.90
N LEU A 134 4.15 -3.21 7.86
CA LEU A 134 4.90 -2.55 6.78
C LEU A 134 5.72 -1.35 7.29
N ALA A 135 5.14 -0.53 8.19
CA ALA A 135 5.86 0.58 8.80
C ALA A 135 7.02 0.10 9.69
N SER A 136 6.85 -1.03 10.38
CA SER A 136 7.90 -1.62 11.22
C SER A 136 9.11 -2.03 10.37
N ILE A 137 8.89 -2.64 9.21
CA ILE A 137 9.98 -3.01 8.30
C ILE A 137 10.74 -1.76 7.86
N LEU A 138 10.04 -0.68 7.51
CA LEU A 138 10.69 0.60 7.18
C LEU A 138 11.52 1.17 8.34
N PHE A 139 11.01 1.10 9.57
CA PHE A 139 11.76 1.55 10.75
C PHE A 139 12.99 0.67 11.03
N GLU A 140 12.86 -0.65 10.85
CA GLU A 140 13.96 -1.59 11.01
C GLU A 140 15.08 -1.33 9.98
N MET A 141 14.71 -1.09 8.73
CA MET A 141 15.64 -0.76 7.64
C MET A 141 16.49 0.49 7.93
N ILE A 142 16.01 1.41 8.76
CA ILE A 142 16.75 2.62 9.17
C ILE A 142 17.39 2.51 10.56
N GLY A 143 17.38 1.32 11.17
CA GLY A 143 18.06 1.02 12.43
C GLY A 143 17.30 1.38 13.70
N GLU A 144 15.97 1.47 13.67
CA GLU A 144 15.15 1.65 14.88
C GLU A 144 15.17 0.37 15.74
N GLU A 145 15.37 0.50 17.06
CA GLU A 145 15.53 -0.65 17.96
C GLU A 145 14.22 -1.38 18.26
N ASN A 146 13.10 -0.65 18.34
CA ASN A 146 11.77 -1.20 18.64
C ASN A 146 10.75 -0.78 17.56
N PRO A 147 10.95 -1.22 16.30
CA PRO A 147 10.26 -0.66 15.14
C PRO A 147 8.73 -0.82 15.21
N ARG A 148 8.26 -1.97 15.70
CA ARG A 148 6.83 -2.24 15.85
C ARG A 148 6.17 -1.43 16.94
N GLU A 149 6.83 -1.28 18.08
CA GLU A 149 6.33 -0.42 19.17
C GLU A 149 6.29 1.03 18.70
N LYS A 150 7.33 1.50 17.99
CA LYS A 150 7.40 2.83 17.39
C LYS A 150 6.22 3.08 16.45
N ALA A 151 5.98 2.19 15.48
CA ALA A 151 4.87 2.29 14.54
C ALA A 151 3.52 2.32 15.26
N SER A 152 3.29 1.41 16.20
CA SER A 152 2.05 1.36 16.98
C SER A 152 1.84 2.63 17.80
N LYS A 153 2.91 3.18 18.40
CA LYS A 153 2.85 4.41 19.20
C LYS A 153 2.49 5.63 18.34
N ILE A 154 3.09 5.76 17.16
CA ILE A 154 2.81 6.86 16.21
C ILE A 154 1.35 6.84 15.75
N LEU A 155 0.80 5.65 15.51
CA LEU A 155 -0.61 5.50 15.16
C LEU A 155 -1.50 5.88 16.36
N LYS A 156 -1.24 5.33 17.54
CA LYS A 156 -2.05 5.56 18.75
C LYS A 156 -1.98 6.99 19.29
N SER A 157 -0.89 7.71 19.06
CA SER A 157 -0.74 9.10 19.49
C SER A 157 -1.49 10.09 18.59
N GLY A 158 -1.95 9.66 17.41
CA GLY A 158 -2.50 10.55 16.39
C GLY A 158 -1.43 11.28 15.56
N ASP A 159 -0.14 10.99 15.77
CA ASP A 159 0.94 11.61 14.99
C ASP A 159 0.84 11.22 13.50
N ALA A 160 0.42 9.98 13.21
CA ALA A 160 0.17 9.53 11.84
C ALA A 160 -0.96 10.33 11.16
N GLU A 161 -2.09 10.53 11.87
CA GLU A 161 -3.22 11.32 11.39
C GLU A 161 -2.80 12.77 11.13
N LYS A 162 -2.11 13.38 12.09
CA LYS A 162 -1.60 14.75 11.94
C LYS A 162 -0.72 14.90 10.71
N LYS A 163 0.19 13.94 10.48
CA LYS A 163 1.05 13.94 9.29
C LYS A 163 0.24 13.77 8.00
N LEU A 164 -0.80 12.94 7.99
CA LEU A 164 -1.71 12.85 6.85
C LEU A 164 -2.39 14.21 6.57
N ARG A 165 -2.88 14.91 7.59
CA ARG A 165 -3.51 16.23 7.42
C ARG A 165 -2.53 17.26 6.83
N GLU A 166 -1.26 17.25 7.25
CA GLU A 166 -0.21 18.07 6.62
C GLU A 166 0.02 17.73 5.13
N ILE A 167 -0.03 16.44 4.77
CA ILE A 167 0.07 16.00 3.36
C ILE A 167 -1.14 16.49 2.56
N ILE A 168 -2.36 16.34 3.10
CA ILE A 168 -3.60 16.77 2.45
C ILE A 168 -3.55 18.28 2.17
N GLU A 169 -3.22 19.10 3.17
CA GLU A 169 -3.09 20.55 3.03
C GLU A 169 -2.06 20.92 1.96
N ALA A 170 -0.88 20.30 1.99
CA ALA A 170 0.19 20.59 1.04
C ALA A 170 -0.14 20.16 -0.40
N GLN A 171 -1.06 19.21 -0.56
CA GLN A 171 -1.57 18.76 -1.87
C GLN A 171 -2.84 19.50 -2.30
N GLY A 172 -3.28 20.51 -1.55
CA GLY A 172 -4.42 21.37 -1.88
C GLY A 172 -5.79 20.82 -1.49
N GLY A 173 -5.83 19.78 -0.64
CA GLY A 173 -7.05 19.27 -0.04
C GLY A 173 -7.43 20.02 1.25
N ASP A 174 -8.58 19.66 1.82
CA ASP A 174 -9.05 20.18 3.10
C ASP A 174 -8.46 19.35 4.27
N PRO A 175 -7.56 19.90 5.10
CA PRO A 175 -6.97 19.17 6.21
C PRO A 175 -7.97 18.87 7.34
N GLU A 176 -9.12 19.54 7.39
CA GLU A 176 -10.15 19.35 8.42
C GLU A 176 -11.22 18.34 7.99
N ILE A 177 -11.09 17.75 6.79
CA ILE A 177 -12.01 16.73 6.27
C ILE A 177 -12.23 15.62 7.31
N GLN A 178 -13.50 15.27 7.50
CA GLN A 178 -13.92 14.14 8.32
C GLN A 178 -14.35 12.95 7.46
N PRO A 179 -14.31 11.71 7.99
CA PRO A 179 -14.81 10.53 7.28
C PRO A 179 -16.23 10.70 6.70
N GLU A 180 -17.10 11.46 7.38
CA GLU A 180 -18.48 11.73 6.97
C GLU A 180 -18.60 12.70 5.79
N ASP A 181 -17.60 13.53 5.55
CA ASP A 181 -17.59 14.50 4.44
C ASP A 181 -17.28 13.81 3.09
N ILE A 182 -16.75 12.60 3.13
CA ILE A 182 -16.40 11.81 1.94
C ILE A 182 -17.68 11.32 1.27
N ARG A 183 -17.93 11.82 0.06
CA ARG A 183 -19.14 11.49 -0.71
C ARG A 183 -19.12 10.03 -1.16
N LEU A 184 -20.08 9.27 -0.67
CA LEU A 184 -20.35 7.90 -1.10
C LEU A 184 -21.41 7.86 -2.19
N GLY A 185 -21.50 6.72 -2.90
CA GLY A 185 -22.56 6.47 -3.87
C GLY A 185 -23.94 6.55 -3.23
N SER A 186 -24.91 7.13 -3.93
CA SER A 186 -26.27 7.32 -3.41
C SER A 186 -27.13 6.04 -3.42
N ASN A 187 -26.70 5.02 -4.14
CA ASN A 187 -27.44 3.79 -4.34
C ASN A 187 -26.70 2.65 -3.65
N TRP A 188 -27.40 1.95 -2.77
CA TRP A 188 -26.88 0.78 -2.06
C TRP A 188 -27.94 -0.32 -2.08
N ASN A 189 -27.48 -1.55 -1.94
CA ASN A 189 -28.33 -2.71 -1.76
C ASN A 189 -27.62 -3.69 -0.83
N ASP A 190 -28.25 -4.01 0.29
CA ASP A 190 -27.68 -4.94 1.26
C ASP A 190 -27.88 -6.38 0.80
N ILE A 191 -26.87 -7.22 1.04
CA ILE A 191 -26.93 -8.66 0.80
C ILE A 191 -26.97 -9.35 2.15
N GLU A 192 -28.16 -9.80 2.55
CA GLU A 192 -28.36 -10.52 3.80
C GLU A 192 -28.08 -12.03 3.64
N SER A 193 -27.62 -12.67 4.70
CA SER A 193 -27.43 -14.12 4.71
C SER A 193 -28.77 -14.83 4.55
N ARG A 194 -28.80 -15.88 3.72
CA ARG A 194 -29.99 -16.72 3.54
C ARG A 194 -30.17 -17.74 4.65
N GLU A 195 -29.11 -18.06 5.38
CA GLU A 195 -29.06 -19.11 6.39
C GLU A 195 -28.21 -18.68 7.60
N GLU A 196 -28.48 -19.26 8.76
CA GLU A 196 -27.60 -19.13 9.93
C GLU A 196 -26.35 -20.00 9.74
N GLY A 197 -25.17 -19.45 10.00
CA GLY A 197 -23.93 -20.19 9.84
C GLY A 197 -22.70 -19.33 10.08
N ARG A 198 -21.53 -19.89 9.72
CA ARG A 198 -20.25 -19.18 9.74
C ARG A 198 -19.75 -18.99 8.31
N VAL A 199 -19.28 -17.79 7.99
CA VAL A 199 -18.59 -17.53 6.72
C VAL A 199 -17.31 -18.36 6.70
N LEU A 200 -17.22 -19.30 5.76
CA LEU A 200 -16.03 -20.12 5.57
C LEU A 200 -15.01 -19.46 4.64
N TRP A 201 -15.49 -18.64 3.70
CA TRP A 201 -14.67 -18.04 2.67
C TRP A 201 -15.37 -16.85 2.00
N MET A 202 -14.60 -15.88 1.54
CA MET A 202 -15.05 -14.71 0.76
C MET A 202 -14.23 -14.60 -0.52
N ASN A 203 -14.90 -14.39 -1.65
CA ASN A 203 -14.24 -14.17 -2.94
C ASN A 203 -13.74 -12.71 -3.02
N CYS A 204 -12.46 -12.52 -3.30
CA CYS A 204 -11.78 -11.24 -3.43
C CYS A 204 -11.97 -10.57 -4.80
N GLY A 205 -12.56 -11.25 -5.78
CA GLY A 205 -12.89 -10.69 -7.09
C GLY A 205 -11.66 -10.15 -7.83
N SER A 206 -10.89 -11.04 -8.45
CA SER A 206 -9.81 -10.67 -9.39
C SER A 206 -10.31 -10.58 -10.83
#